data_AF-A0A660N0Z0-F1
#
_entry.id   AF-A0A660N0Z0-F1
#
_cell.length_a   1.000
_cell.length_b   1.000
_cell.length_c   1.000
_cell.angle_alpha   90.00
_cell.angle_beta   90.00
_cell.angle_gamma   90.00
#
_symmetry.space_group_name_H-M   'P 1'
#
loop_
_entity.id
_entity.type
_entity.pdbx_description
1 polymer ?
#
loop_
_entity_poly.entity_id
_entity_poly.type
_entity_poly.pdbx_seq_one_letter_code
_entity_poly.pdbx_strand_id
1 'polypeptide(L)' 'RELPLTQGEYRLLRTLLHRPGRVFSREELLTAMFGGNRPSDPHTINTHIRALRHKLRAAGIAGEPIRTHHGLGYSFSGD' A
#
# COMPACT_ATOMS: atom_id res chain seq x y z
N ARG A 1 -4.92 16.32 -10.52
CA ARG A 1 -6.17 16.06 -9.76
C ARG A 1 -5.77 15.46 -8.43
N GLU A 2 -6.30 15.95 -7.31
CA GLU A 2 -5.92 15.43 -5.99
C GLU A 2 -6.50 14.03 -5.76
N LEU A 3 -5.73 13.18 -5.07
CA LEU A 3 -6.15 11.83 -4.70
C LEU A 3 -6.54 11.81 -3.22
N PRO A 4 -7.83 11.66 -2.87
CA PRO A 4 -8.25 11.69 -1.47
C PRO A 4 -7.84 10.39 -0.75
N LEU A 5 -6.71 10.45 -0.06
CA LEU A 5 -6.20 9.37 0.77
C LEU A 5 -6.42 9.68 2.25
N THR A 6 -6.79 8.66 3.02
CA THR A 6 -6.67 8.70 4.48
C THR A 6 -5.18 8.76 4.86
N GLN A 7 -4.88 9.16 6.10
CA GLN A 7 -3.50 9.19 6.58
C GLN A 7 -2.81 7.82 6.48
N GLY A 8 -3.55 6.72 6.73
CA GLY A 8 -3.02 5.36 6.62
C GLY A 8 -2.69 4.96 5.18
N GLU A 9 -3.62 5.20 4.25
CA GLU A 9 -3.39 4.94 2.82
C GLU A 9 -2.24 5.78 2.26
N TYR A 10 -2.14 7.04 2.67
CA TYR A 10 -1.03 7.91 2.29
C TYR A 10 0.31 7.36 2.79
N ARG A 11 0.38 6.91 4.05
CA ARG A 11 1.59 6.30 4.61
C ARG A 11 1.96 5.01 3.88
N LEU A 12 0.99 4.14 3.60
CA LEU A 12 1.22 2.92 2.82
C LEU A 12 1.76 3.21 1.43
N LEU A 13 1.09 4.10 0.69
CA LEU A 13 1.51 4.49 -0.64
C LEU A 13 2.91 5.10 -0.61
N ARG A 14 3.19 6.01 0.33
CA ARG A 14 4.51 6.63 0.50
C ARG A 14 5.59 5.59 0.76
N THR A 15 5.33 4.60 1.61
CA THR A 15 6.29 3.51 1.91
C THR A 15 6.61 2.70 0.66
N LEU A 16 5.58 2.29 -0.09
CA LEU A 16 5.73 1.52 -1.32
C LEU A 16 6.50 2.33 -2.40
N LEU A 17 6.19 3.62 -2.54
CA LEU A 17 6.85 4.54 -3.48
C LEU A 17 8.29 4.87 -3.08
N HIS A 18 8.65 4.76 -1.81
CA HIS A 18 10.00 5.06 -1.33
C HIS A 18 11.04 4.08 -1.88
N ARG A 19 10.64 2.83 -2.15
CA ARG A 19 11.50 1.82 -2.80
C ARG A 19 10.68 1.00 -3.81
N PRO A 20 10.46 1.52 -5.03
CA PRO A 20 9.79 0.79 -6.10
C PRO A 20 10.48 -0.55 -6.38
N GLY A 21 9.72 -1.58 -6.69
CA GLY A 21 10.20 -2.95 -6.90
C GLY A 21 10.49 -3.74 -5.62
N ARG A 22 10.78 -3.08 -4.49
CA ARG A 22 10.98 -3.77 -3.20
C ARG A 22 9.66 -4.37 -2.70
N VAL A 23 9.72 -5.63 -2.27
CA VAL A 23 8.62 -6.28 -1.57
C VAL A 23 8.65 -5.88 -0.09
N PHE A 24 7.55 -5.33 0.40
CA PHE A 24 7.31 -5.04 1.80
C PHE A 24 6.35 -6.08 2.38
N SER A 25 6.71 -6.65 3.52
CA SER A 25 5.84 -7.59 4.25
C SER A 25 4.60 -6.88 4.79
N ARG A 26 3.57 -7.65 5.15
CA ARG A 26 2.35 -7.09 5.78
C ARG A 26 2.68 -6.41 7.10
N GLU A 27 3.62 -6.95 7.85
CA GLU A 27 4.08 -6.38 9.12
C GLU A 27 4.83 -5.07 8.91
N GLU A 28 5.74 -4.99 7.93
CA GLU A 28 6.43 -3.74 7.59
C GLU A 28 5.44 -2.65 7.19
N LEU A 29 4.42 -3.00 6.40
CA LEU A 29 3.39 -2.07 5.96
C LEU A 29 2.46 -1.64 7.11
N LEU A 30 2.14 -2.55 8.04
CA LEU A 30 1.41 -2.24 9.27
C LEU A 30 2.16 -1.21 10.11
N THR A 31 3.44 -1.49 10.39
CA THR A 31 4.30 -0.60 11.17
C THR A 31 4.39 0.78 10.51
N ALA A 32 4.56 0.83 9.19
CA ALA A 32 4.62 2.09 8.45
C ALA A 32 3.28 2.86 8.47
N MET A 33 2.15 2.16 8.44
CA MET A 33 0.83 2.78 8.46
C MET A 33 0.51 3.41 9.81
N PHE A 34 0.78 2.71 10.92
CA PHE A 34 0.45 3.19 12.26
C PHE A 34 1.56 4.04 12.91
N GLY A 35 2.81 3.93 12.45
CA GLY A 35 3.94 4.69 12.99
C GLY A 35 4.41 4.18 14.36
N GLY A 36 4.18 2.90 14.68
CA GLY A 36 4.52 2.30 15.97
C GLY A 36 3.81 0.97 16.21
N ASN A 37 4.02 0.40 17.40
CA ASN A 37 3.56 -0.94 17.80
C ASN A 37 2.08 -0.95 18.22
N ARG A 38 1.20 -0.59 17.28
CA ARG A 38 -0.25 -0.66 17.52
C ARG A 38 -0.73 -2.07 17.14
N PRO A 39 -1.32 -2.85 18.07
CA PRO A 39 -1.83 -4.17 17.74
C PRO A 39 -2.90 -4.01 16.67
N SER A 40 -2.61 -4.52 15.48
CA SER A 40 -3.49 -4.48 14.34
C SER A 40 -3.23 -5.71 13.49
N ASP A 41 -4.32 -6.31 13.02
CA ASP A 41 -4.28 -7.55 12.25
C ASP A 41 -3.58 -7.30 10.89
N PRO A 42 -2.57 -8.10 10.49
CA PRO A 42 -2.01 -8.09 9.14
C PRO A 42 -3.02 -8.13 7.99
N HIS A 43 -4.22 -8.68 8.21
CA HIS A 43 -5.31 -8.66 7.24
C HIS A 43 -5.83 -7.25 6.96
N THR A 44 -5.63 -6.30 7.88
CA THR A 44 -5.97 -4.87 7.71
C THR A 44 -5.28 -4.29 6.47
N ILE A 45 -4.04 -4.72 6.19
CA ILE A 45 -3.30 -4.29 4.99
C ILE A 45 -4.02 -4.67 3.71
N ASN A 46 -4.65 -5.85 3.64
CA ASN A 46 -5.35 -6.28 2.43
C ASN A 46 -6.48 -5.31 2.07
N THR A 47 -7.25 -4.86 3.08
CA THR A 47 -8.32 -3.88 2.89
C THR A 47 -7.79 -2.53 2.42
N HIS A 48 -6.71 -2.03 3.02
CA HIS A 48 -6.10 -0.77 2.60
C HIS A 48 -5.47 -0.84 1.20
N ILE A 49 -4.81 -1.95 0.84
CA ILE A 49 -4.25 -2.16 -0.50
C ILE A 49 -5.38 -2.21 -1.54
N ARG A 50 -6.51 -2.88 -1.24
CA ARG A 50 -7.68 -2.90 -2.11
C ARG A 50 -8.25 -1.49 -2.31
N ALA A 51 -8.44 -0.72 -1.23
CA ALA A 51 -8.93 0.64 -1.29
C ALA A 51 -7.99 1.56 -2.09
N LEU A 52 -6.68 1.44 -1.85
CA LEU A 52 -5.64 2.21 -2.53
C LEU A 52 -5.61 1.93 -4.04
N ARG A 53 -5.66 0.65 -4.45
CA ARG A 53 -5.77 0.26 -5.87
C ARG A 53 -7.01 0.86 -6.52
N HIS A 54 -8.16 0.81 -5.85
CA HIS A 54 -9.39 1.42 -6.36
C HIS A 54 -9.25 2.93 -6.59
N LYS A 55 -8.67 3.65 -5.62
CA LYS A 55 -8.44 5.09 -5.73
C LYS A 55 -7.44 5.44 -6.84
N LEU A 56 -6.35 4.69 -6.97
CA LEU A 56 -5.37 4.89 -8.05
C LEU A 56 -6.00 4.69 -9.44
N ARG A 57 -6.84 3.66 -9.62
CA ARG A 57 -7.59 3.45 -10.87
C ARG A 57 -8.56 4.58 -11.15
N ALA A 58 -9.31 5.04 -10.15
CA ALA A 58 -10.21 6.18 -10.28
C ALA A 58 -9.49 7.49 -10.64
N ALA A 59 -8.19 7.59 -10.32
CA ALA A 59 -7.33 8.70 -10.71
C ALA A 59 -6.75 8.58 -12.13
N GLY A 60 -7.05 7.50 -12.86
CA GLY A 60 -6.52 7.25 -14.21
C GLY A 60 -5.14 6.59 -14.24
N ILE A 61 -4.62 6.10 -13.10
CA ILE A 61 -3.41 5.28 -13.10
C ILE A 61 -3.77 3.92 -13.71
N ALA A 62 -3.30 3.68 -14.93
CA ALA A 62 -3.49 2.41 -15.64
C ALA A 62 -2.64 1.28 -15.00
N GLY A 63 -3.01 0.03 -15.29
CA GLY A 63 -2.28 -1.14 -14.81
C GLY A 63 -2.53 -1.50 -13.35
N GLU A 64 -1.61 -2.27 -12.77
CA GLU A 64 -1.64 -2.70 -11.38
C GLU A 64 -0.40 -2.18 -10.63
N PRO A 65 -0.43 -0.89 -10.22
CA PRO A 65 0.76 -0.21 -9.69
C PRO A 65 1.25 -0.78 -8.35
N ILE A 66 0.40 -1.53 -7.65
CA ILE A 66 0.75 -2.25 -6.43
C ILE A 66 0.60 -3.72 -6.72
N ARG A 67 1.69 -4.48 -6.72
CA ARG A 67 1.72 -5.92 -7.00
C ARG A 67 1.60 -6.72 -5.71
N THR A 68 0.88 -7.84 -5.77
CA THR A 68 0.84 -8.82 -4.68
C THR A 68 1.89 -9.89 -4.92
N HIS A 69 2.74 -10.13 -3.91
CA HIS A 69 3.66 -11.26 -3.88
C HIS A 69 3.15 -12.26 -2.85
N HIS A 70 2.56 -13.37 -3.30
CA HIS A 70 1.93 -14.35 -2.41
C HIS A 70 2.93 -14.89 -1.38
N GLY A 71 2.55 -14.85 -0.11
CA GLY A 71 3.42 -15.23 1.01
C GLY A 71 4.46 -14.19 1.42
N LEU A 72 4.77 -13.19 0.57
CA LEU A 72 5.84 -12.22 0.83
C LEU A 72 5.30 -10.82 1.19
N GLY A 73 4.29 -10.32 0.48
CA GLY A 73 3.72 -9.00 0.72
C GLY A 73 3.41 -8.21 -0.55
N TYR A 74 3.78 -6.93 -0.60
CA TYR A 74 3.41 -6.01 -1.67
C TYR A 74 4.58 -5.16 -2.15
N SER A 75 4.61 -4.82 -3.43
CA SER A 75 5.58 -3.87 -4.00
C SER A 75 4.86 -2.82 -4.84
N PHE A 76 5.45 -1.63 -4.97
CA PHE A 76 5.07 -0.70 -6.02
C PHE A 76 5.80 -1.09 -7.31
N SER A 77 5.08 -1.19 -8.42
CA SER A 77 5.66 -1.38 -9.76
C SER A 77 4.96 -0.35 -10.64
N GLY A 78 5.61 0.78 -10.90
CA GLY A 78 5.20 1.62 -12.01
C GLY A 78 5.70 0.90 -13.25
N ASP A 79 4.80 0.29 -14.01
CA ASP A 79 5.10 -0.03 -15.40
C ASP A 79 5.31 1.28 -16.18
#